data_AF-A0AAV4QEU5-F1
#
_entry.id   AF-A0AAV4QEU5-F1
#
_cell.length_a   1.000
_cell.length_b   1.000
_cell.length_c   1.000
_cell.angle_alpha   90.00
_cell.angle_beta   90.00
_cell.angle_gamma   90.00
#
_symmetry.space_group_name_H-M   'P 1'
#
loop_
_entity.id
_entity.type
_entity.pdbx_description
1 polymer ?
#
loop_
_entity_poly.entity_id
_entity_poly.type
_entity_poly.pdbx_seq_one_letter_code
_entity_poly.pdbx_strand_id
1 'polypeptide(L)' 'MSVTRPRPVIPEDLPKLLHSLSYAVIKNQPHDIISFAVEHFTLMYHEREREKVRDEKTNELLYLDEYEGQLC' A
#
# COMPACT_ATOMS: atom_id res chain seq x y z
N MET A 1 -38.42 19.35 -7.68
CA MET A 1 -37.20 19.40 -6.83
C MET A 1 -36.19 18.41 -7.42
N SER A 2 -35.02 18.90 -7.84
CA SER A 2 -33.97 18.06 -8.44
C SER A 2 -33.27 17.27 -7.34
N VAL A 3 -33.38 15.94 -7.36
CA VAL A 3 -32.63 15.05 -6.47
C VAL A 3 -31.23 14.90 -7.08
N THR A 4 -30.36 15.89 -6.86
CA THR A 4 -28.94 15.75 -7.22
C THR A 4 -28.32 14.74 -6.26
N ARG A 5 -28.17 13.49 -6.72
CA ARG A 5 -27.41 12.47 -5.99
C ARG A 5 -25.98 13.00 -5.80
N PRO A 6 -25.39 12.88 -4.60
CA PRO A 6 -23.99 13.26 -4.39
C PRO A 6 -23.12 12.50 -5.39
N ARG A 7 -22.18 13.20 -6.03
CA ARG A 7 -21.28 12.56 -7.00
C ARG A 7 -20.40 11.56 -6.24
N PRO A 8 -20.24 10.33 -6.74
CA PRO A 8 -19.31 9.40 -6.14
C PRO A 8 -17.90 10.00 -6.17
N VAL A 9 -17.24 10.03 -5.02
CA VAL A 9 -15.84 10.47 -4.90
C VAL A 9 -14.95 9.29 -5.22
N ILE A 10 -14.04 9.48 -6.16
CA ILE A 10 -13.03 8.48 -6.52
C ILE A 10 -11.82 8.71 -5.59
N PRO A 11 -11.36 7.70 -4.82
CA PRO A 11 -10.15 7.83 -4.02
C PRO A 11 -8.94 8.14 -4.90
N GLU A 12 -8.08 9.05 -4.45
CA GLU A 12 -6.96 9.58 -5.25
C GLU A 12 -5.99 8.49 -5.76
N ASP A 13 -5.75 7.45 -4.96
CA ASP A 13 -4.82 6.37 -5.30
C ASP A 13 -5.46 5.16 -5.98
N LEU A 14 -6.80 5.12 -6.09
CA LEU A 14 -7.50 4.02 -6.75
C LEU A 14 -7.06 3.83 -8.21
N PRO A 15 -6.90 4.88 -9.04
CA PRO A 15 -6.42 4.73 -10.41
C PRO A 15 -5.02 4.11 -10.48
N LYS A 16 -4.11 4.49 -9.57
CA LYS A 16 -2.74 3.95 -9.54
C LYS A 16 -2.75 2.46 -9.18
N LEU A 17 -3.59 2.08 -8.21
CA LEU A 17 -3.75 0.69 -7.76
C LEU A 17 -4.26 -0.21 -8.90
N LEU A 18 -5.28 0.25 -9.62
CA LEU A 18 -5.83 -0.49 -10.77
C LEU A 18 -4.84 -0.56 -11.94
N HIS A 19 -4.10 0.53 -12.18
CA HIS A 19 -3.07 0.55 -13.22
C HIS A 19 -1.97 -0.48 -12.93
N SER A 20 -1.51 -0.59 -11.68
CA SER A 20 -0.52 -1.59 -11.26
C SER A 20 -0.97 -3.02 -11.57
N LEU A 21 -2.21 -3.38 -11.20
CA LEU A 21 -2.76 -4.70 -11.54
C LEU A 21 -2.84 -4.91 -13.06
N SER A 22 -3.33 -3.91 -13.80
CA SER A 22 -3.48 -4.02 -15.26
C SER A 22 -2.14 -4.27 -15.96
N TYR A 23 -1.09 -3.57 -15.52
CA TYR A 23 0.27 -3.78 -16.02
C TYR A 23 0.78 -5.19 -15.70
N ALA A 24 0.56 -5.66 -14.48
CA ALA A 24 0.99 -6.99 -14.04
C ALA A 24 0.27 -8.12 -14.81
N VAL A 25 -1.03 -7.96 -15.10
CA VAL A 25 -1.81 -8.90 -15.90
C VAL A 25 -1.30 -8.94 -17.36
N ILE A 26 -1.09 -7.78 -17.99
CA ILE A 26 -0.58 -7.72 -19.37
C ILE A 26 0.81 -8.37 -19.48
N LYS A 27 1.67 -8.13 -18.49
CA LYS A 27 3.04 -8.65 -18.46
C LYS A 27 3.08 -10.17 -18.28
N ASN A 28 2.31 -10.71 -17.34
CA ASN A 28 2.40 -12.12 -16.95
C ASN A 28 1.40 -13.02 -17.69
N GLN A 29 0.40 -12.44 -18.37
CA GLN A 29 -0.64 -13.15 -19.11
C GLN A 29 -1.22 -14.35 -18.33
N PRO A 30 -1.69 -14.13 -17.09
CA PRO A 30 -2.17 -15.23 -16.25
C PRO A 30 -3.39 -15.90 -16.89
N HIS A 31 -3.48 -17.21 -16.76
CA HIS A 31 -4.63 -17.98 -17.23
C HIS A 31 -5.90 -17.67 -16.42
N ASP A 32 -5.75 -17.39 -15.12
CA ASP A 32 -6.81 -16.94 -14.23
C ASP A 32 -6.48 -15.56 -13.65
N ILE A 33 -7.22 -14.55 -14.11
CA ILE A 33 -7.05 -13.15 -13.69
C ILE A 33 -7.47 -12.94 -12.24
N ILE A 34 -8.48 -13.68 -11.75
CA ILE A 34 -9.04 -13.47 -10.41
C ILE A 34 -8.05 -13.97 -9.36
N SER A 35 -7.56 -15.20 -9.49
CA SER A 35 -6.54 -15.73 -8.59
C SER A 35 -5.27 -14.88 -8.62
N PHE A 36 -4.84 -14.45 -9.81
CA PHE A 36 -3.69 -13.55 -9.94
C PHE A 36 -3.91 -12.21 -9.23
N ALA A 37 -5.09 -11.60 -9.33
CA ALA A 37 -5.38 -10.35 -8.65
C ALA A 37 -5.36 -10.49 -7.13
N VAL A 38 -5.88 -11.60 -6.60
CA VAL A 38 -5.81 -11.92 -5.16
C VAL A 38 -4.36 -12.00 -4.70
N GLU A 39 -3.53 -12.76 -5.41
CA GLU A 39 -2.10 -12.89 -5.10
C GLU A 39 -1.37 -11.54 -5.17
N HIS A 40 -1.59 -10.79 -6.26
CA HIS A 40 -0.96 -9.49 -6.47
C HIS A 40 -1.27 -8.50 -5.33
N PHE A 41 -2.53 -8.35 -4.95
CA PHE A 41 -2.90 -7.45 -3.84
C PHE A 41 -2.49 -7.98 -2.48
N THR A 42 -2.43 -9.30 -2.29
CA THR A 42 -1.93 -9.91 -1.05
C THR A 42 -0.44 -9.61 -0.86
N LEU A 43 0.37 -9.75 -1.91
CA LEU A 43 1.79 -9.40 -1.88
C LEU A 43 2.00 -7.91 -1.59
N MET A 44 1.26 -7.04 -2.27
CA MET A 44 1.32 -5.59 -2.02
C MET A 44 0.97 -5.22 -0.56
N TYR A 45 -0.05 -5.87 0.01
CA TYR A 45 -0.44 -5.64 1.40
C TYR A 45 0.69 -6.04 2.36
N HIS A 46 1.26 -7.23 2.18
CA HIS A 46 2.37 -7.69 3.02
C HIS A 46 3.64 -6.86 2.87
N GLU A 47 3.95 -6.38 1.67
CA GLU A 47 5.04 -5.42 1.45
C GLU A 47 4.84 -4.14 2.27
N ARG A 48 3.65 -3.56 2.21
CA ARG A 48 3.31 -2.36 2.97
C ARG A 48 3.36 -2.59 4.49
N GLU A 49 2.92 -3.75 4.97
CA GLU A 49 3.01 -4.08 6.40
C GLU A 49 4.46 -4.27 6.85
N ARG A 50 5.33 -4.86 6.00
CA ARG A 50 6.76 -4.98 6.30
C ARG A 50 7.47 -3.62 6.34
N GLU A 51 7.09 -2.70 5.46
CA GLU A 51 7.60 -1.32 5.47
C GLU A 51 7.24 -0.61 6.77
N LYS A 52 5.98 -0.69 7.22
CA LYS A 52 5.55 -0.10 8.50
C LYS A 52 6.36 -0.62 9.69
N VAL A 53 6.54 -1.95 9.78
CA VAL A 53 7.32 -2.56 10.87
C VAL A 53 8.78 -2.12 10.83
N ARG A 54 9.34 -1.89 9.64
CA ARG A 54 10.71 -1.37 9.50
C ARG A 54 10.80 0.08 9.98
N ASP A 55 9.85 0.92 9.59
CA ASP A 55 9.81 2.33 9.99
C ASP A 55 9.61 2.49 11.50
N GLU A 56 8.78 1.64 12.12
CA GLU A 56 8.61 1.57 13.58
C GLU A 56 9.92 1.21 14.30
N LYS A 57 10.63 0.19 13.83
CA LYS A 57 11.93 -0.19 14.40
C LYS A 57 13.00 0.87 14.20
N THR A 58 13.02 1.54 13.06
CA THR A 58 13.96 2.64 12.80
C THR A 58 13.66 3.83 13.70
N ASN A 59 12.39 4.16 13.94
CA ASN A 59 12.02 5.18 14.91
C ASN A 59 12.43 4.80 16.34
N GLU A 60 12.17 3.56 16.79
CA GLU A 60 12.61 3.09 18.12
C GLU A 60 14.13 3.16 18.32
N LEU A 61 14.92 2.85 17.28
CA LEU A 61 16.38 2.98 17.31
C LEU A 61 16.85 4.43 17.41
N LEU A 62 16.20 5.36 16.71
CA LEU A 62 16.51 6.80 16.81
C LEU A 62 16.22 7.36 18.20
N TYR A 63 15.16 6.89 18.87
CA TYR A 63 14.89 7.27 20.25
C TYR A 63 15.93 6.74 21.24
N LEU A 64 16.54 5.57 21.01
CA LEU A 64 17.56 5.04 21.91
C LEU A 64 18.89 5.81 21.81
N ASP A 65 19.31 6.19 20.59
CA ASP A 65 20.52 7.00 20.38
C ASP A 65 20.40 8.41 21.02
N GLU A 66 19.20 9.00 21.05
CA GLU A 66 18.98 10.31 21.69
C GLU A 66 19.10 10.27 23.23
N TYR A 67 18.77 9.15 23.88
CA TYR A 67 18.89 9.00 25.34
C TYR A 67 20.32 8.71 25.80
N GLU A 68 21.13 7.98 25.00
CA GLU A 68 22.54 7.75 25.35
C GLU A 68 23.40 9.01 25.17
N GLY A 69 22.98 9.95 24.31
CA GLY A 69 23.63 11.25 24.13
C GLY A 69 23.41 12.28 25.25
N GLN A 70 22.49 12.04 26.20
CA GLN A 70 22.19 12.95 27.33
C GLN A 70 22.76 12.50 28.68
N LEU A 71 23.43 11.35 28.73
CA LEU A 71 24.05 10.80 29.96
C LEU A 71 25.57 11.01 30.03
N CYS A 72 26.16 11.83 29.15
CA CYS A 72 27.55 12.29 29.22
C CYS A 72 27.64 13.77 29.59
#